data_AF-A0AAN9CAK3-F1
#
_entry.id   AF-A0AAN9CAK3-F1
#
_cell.length_a   1.000
_cell.length_b   1.000
_cell.length_c   1.000
_cell.angle_alpha   90.00
_cell.angle_beta   90.00
_cell.angle_gamma   90.00
#
_symmetry.space_group_name_H-M   'P 1'
#
loop_
_entity.id
_entity.type
_entity.pdbx_description
1 polymer ?
#
loop_
_entity_poly.entity_id
_entity_poly.type
_entity_poly.pdbx_seq_one_letter_code
_entity_poly.pdbx_strand_id
1 'polypeptide(L)'
;MAVFQNENCIKEGPCFDLNTVANIAEYVSKDVVAADGEKILLRHNSFDKIRKRKNLHSCVLLEIIDLFQKVLIETERTSSVHHKEDINYHRELIHILDQLRNCVYKIKCNKLYEKAATSRIKIREEKMKPKQLAILQLQKLMNANKRLSDVHIQERVMDELKTLHLYMRGKGFQKNTNDYGEA
;
A
#
# COMPACT_ATOMS: atom_id res chain seq x y z
N MET A 1 49.61 9.25 -19.57
CA MET A 1 48.71 9.68 -18.47
C MET A 1 47.40 8.93 -18.61
N ALA A 2 46.93 8.39 -17.48
CA ALA A 2 45.80 7.47 -17.35
C ALA A 2 44.45 8.13 -17.64
N VAL A 3 43.42 7.31 -17.94
CA VAL A 3 42.24 7.16 -17.05
C VAL A 3 41.75 5.71 -17.14
N PHE A 4 41.85 4.97 -16.03
CA PHE A 4 41.16 3.69 -15.83
C PHE A 4 39.65 3.94 -15.78
N GLN A 5 38.88 3.30 -16.67
CA GLN A 5 37.43 3.23 -16.53
C GLN A 5 37.11 2.32 -15.34
N ASN A 6 36.64 2.91 -14.23
CA ASN A 6 36.10 2.16 -13.10
C ASN A 6 34.84 1.40 -13.53
N GLU A 7 34.95 0.08 -13.67
CA GLU A 7 33.85 -0.87 -13.95
C GLU A 7 32.84 -1.04 -12.78
N ASN A 8 32.64 -0.04 -11.92
CA ASN A 8 31.89 -0.20 -10.67
C ASN A 8 30.87 0.91 -10.40
N CYS A 9 29.96 1.20 -11.34
CA CYS A 9 28.81 2.05 -11.05
C CYS A 9 27.52 1.59 -11.77
N ILE A 10 27.00 0.42 -11.41
CA ILE A 10 25.54 0.24 -11.38
C ILE A 10 25.13 0.41 -9.92
N LYS A 11 24.85 1.64 -9.52
CA LYS A 11 24.03 1.87 -8.32
C LYS A 11 22.63 1.42 -8.74
N GLU A 12 22.20 0.23 -8.34
CA GLU A 12 20.85 -0.28 -8.58
C GLU A 12 19.85 0.85 -8.33
N GLY A 13 19.17 1.30 -9.39
CA GLY A 13 18.14 2.31 -9.30
C GLY A 13 17.01 1.84 -8.39
N PRO A 14 16.14 2.75 -7.93
CA PRO A 14 14.94 2.36 -7.21
C PRO A 14 14.12 1.38 -8.06
N CYS A 15 13.57 0.34 -7.43
CA CYS A 15 12.80 -0.69 -8.14
C CYS A 15 11.49 -0.14 -8.72
N PHE A 16 10.92 0.88 -8.06
CA PHE A 16 9.66 1.49 -8.46
C PHE A 16 9.61 2.96 -8.00
N ASP A 17 9.00 3.82 -8.82
CA ASP A 17 8.71 5.22 -8.48
C ASP A 17 7.33 5.33 -7.83
N LEU A 18 7.29 5.70 -6.55
CA LEU A 18 6.04 5.82 -5.80
C LEU A 18 5.19 7.02 -6.24
N ASN A 19 5.76 8.00 -6.97
CA ASN A 19 4.97 9.08 -7.56
C ASN A 19 3.95 8.53 -8.55
N THR A 20 4.28 7.46 -9.27
CA THR A 20 3.36 6.80 -10.21
C THR A 20 2.10 6.30 -9.52
N VAL A 21 2.23 5.71 -8.31
CA VAL A 21 1.06 5.30 -7.50
C VAL A 21 0.25 6.51 -7.08
N ALA A 22 0.92 7.55 -6.55
CA ALA A 22 0.24 8.74 -6.03
C ALA A 22 -0.57 9.46 -7.12
N ASN A 23 0.02 9.67 -8.29
CA ASN A 23 -0.60 10.39 -9.40
C ASN A 23 -1.86 9.67 -9.91
N ILE A 24 -1.77 8.36 -10.17
CA ILE A 24 -2.92 7.60 -10.68
C ILE A 24 -3.98 7.40 -9.58
N ALA A 25 -3.58 7.21 -8.32
CA ALA A 25 -4.50 7.13 -7.20
C ALA A 25 -5.34 8.41 -7.04
N GLU A 26 -4.77 9.59 -7.31
CA GLU A 26 -5.51 10.85 -7.28
C GLU A 26 -6.64 10.88 -8.31
N TYR A 27 -6.38 10.45 -9.55
CA TYR A 27 -7.42 10.37 -10.58
C TYR A 27 -8.52 9.37 -10.23
N VAL A 28 -8.15 8.22 -9.69
CA VAL A 28 -9.09 7.15 -9.32
C VAL A 28 -9.96 7.53 -8.10
N SER A 29 -9.44 8.35 -7.19
CA SER A 29 -10.10 8.70 -5.93
C SER A 29 -10.64 10.14 -5.88
N LYS A 30 -10.58 10.88 -6.99
CA LYS A 30 -10.92 12.31 -7.06
C LYS A 30 -12.32 12.63 -6.54
N ASP A 31 -13.29 11.82 -6.93
CA ASP A 31 -14.71 12.03 -6.59
C ASP A 31 -15.17 11.20 -5.38
N VAL A 32 -14.22 10.51 -4.73
CA VAL A 32 -14.50 9.71 -3.54
C VAL A 32 -14.59 10.63 -2.33
N VAL A 33 -15.79 10.73 -1.77
CA VAL A 33 -16.06 11.44 -0.52
C VAL A 33 -15.30 10.77 0.62
N ALA A 34 -14.77 11.58 1.54
CA ALA A 34 -14.11 11.08 2.73
C ALA A 34 -15.03 10.11 3.48
N ALA A 35 -14.57 8.87 3.66
CA ALA A 35 -15.41 7.84 4.22
C ALA A 35 -15.45 7.94 5.75
N ASP A 36 -16.66 7.86 6.32
CA ASP A 36 -16.84 7.84 7.77
C ASP A 36 -16.45 6.48 8.37
N GLY A 37 -15.84 6.53 9.56
CA GLY A 37 -15.57 5.37 10.41
C GLY A 37 -14.09 5.03 10.60
N GLU A 38 -13.83 3.82 11.10
CA GLU A 38 -12.47 3.36 11.34
C GLU A 38 -11.74 3.07 10.02
N LYS A 39 -10.56 3.68 9.86
CA LYS A 39 -9.62 3.41 8.77
C LYS A 39 -9.25 1.94 8.67
N ILE A 40 -8.99 1.42 7.48
CA ILE A 40 -8.50 0.06 7.23
C ILE A 40 -6.99 -0.01 7.50
N LEU A 41 -6.23 0.97 7.01
CA LEU A 41 -4.81 1.10 7.30
C LEU A 41 -4.59 1.68 8.72
N LEU A 42 -3.51 1.24 9.36
CA LEU A 42 -3.04 1.78 10.64
C LEU A 42 -2.58 3.22 10.47
N ARG A 43 -2.55 3.97 11.58
CA ARG A 43 -2.00 5.33 11.56
C ARG A 43 -0.54 5.30 11.11
N HIS A 44 -0.10 6.32 10.36
CA HIS A 44 1.26 6.38 9.80
C HIS A 44 2.36 6.14 10.84
N ASN A 45 2.25 6.75 12.04
CA ASN A 45 3.23 6.58 13.12
C ASN A 45 3.35 5.12 13.61
N SER A 46 2.23 4.41 13.63
CA SER A 46 2.19 2.99 13.99
C SER A 46 2.71 2.13 12.85
N PHE A 47 2.29 2.41 11.62
CA PHE A 47 2.77 1.68 10.46
C PHE A 47 4.27 1.85 10.22
N ASP A 48 4.84 3.02 10.54
CA ASP A 48 6.28 3.26 10.43
C ASP A 48 7.12 2.28 11.29
N LYS A 49 6.58 1.83 12.43
CA LYS A 49 7.21 0.77 13.25
C LYS A 49 7.28 -0.56 12.50
N ILE A 50 6.28 -0.88 11.66
CA ILE A 50 6.27 -2.05 10.78
C ILE A 50 7.25 -1.83 9.62
N ARG A 51 7.19 -0.66 8.97
CA ARG A 51 8.04 -0.26 7.83
C ARG A 51 9.53 -0.41 8.10
N LYS A 52 9.97 -0.06 9.32
CA LYS A 52 11.35 -0.23 9.79
C LYS A 52 11.80 -1.70 9.88
N ARG A 53 10.89 -2.68 9.76
CA ARG A 53 11.17 -4.12 9.79
C ARG A 53 10.86 -4.74 8.43
N LYS A 54 11.87 -4.80 7.54
CA LYS A 54 11.77 -5.30 6.14
C LYS A 54 10.85 -6.52 5.98
N ASN A 55 11.03 -7.55 6.80
CA ASN A 55 10.23 -8.78 6.75
C ASN A 55 8.74 -8.56 7.04
N LEU A 56 8.42 -7.75 8.07
CA LEU A 56 7.03 -7.46 8.43
C LEU A 56 6.40 -6.53 7.40
N HIS A 57 7.14 -5.49 6.99
CA HIS A 57 6.69 -4.54 5.98
C HIS A 57 6.35 -5.24 4.66
N SER A 58 7.20 -6.15 4.20
CA SER A 58 6.97 -6.90 2.96
C SER A 58 5.69 -7.73 3.05
N CYS A 59 5.51 -8.50 4.12
CA CYS A 59 4.29 -9.30 4.30
C CYS A 59 3.02 -8.45 4.37
N VAL A 60 3.06 -7.35 5.12
CA VAL A 60 1.90 -6.47 5.25
C VAL A 60 1.60 -5.75 3.95
N LEU A 61 2.63 -5.30 3.23
CA LEU A 61 2.47 -4.55 1.99
C LEU A 61 1.87 -5.42 0.87
N LEU A 62 2.23 -6.72 0.80
CA LEU A 62 1.61 -7.64 -0.16
C LEU A 62 0.09 -7.73 0.04
N GLU A 63 -0.37 -7.81 1.28
CA GLU A 63 -1.81 -7.87 1.60
C GLU A 63 -2.52 -6.54 1.40
N ILE A 64 -1.83 -5.41 1.61
CA ILE A 64 -2.35 -4.09 1.25
C ILE A 64 -2.58 -4.03 -0.27
N ILE A 65 -1.56 -4.39 -1.06
CA ILE A 65 -1.66 -4.40 -2.53
C ILE A 65 -2.81 -5.30 -2.99
N ASP A 66 -2.93 -6.51 -2.42
CA ASP A 66 -3.98 -7.46 -2.75
C ASP A 66 -5.40 -6.91 -2.47
N LEU A 67 -5.64 -6.36 -1.27
CA LEU A 67 -6.95 -5.78 -0.94
C LEU A 67 -7.32 -4.63 -1.88
N PHE A 68 -6.39 -3.71 -2.11
CA PHE A 68 -6.64 -2.53 -2.92
C PHE A 68 -6.90 -2.89 -4.39
N GLN A 69 -6.14 -3.81 -4.96
CA GLN A 69 -6.41 -4.32 -6.31
C GLN A 69 -7.79 -4.98 -6.42
N LYS A 70 -8.18 -5.80 -5.43
CA LYS A 70 -9.49 -6.45 -5.43
C LYS A 70 -10.63 -5.44 -5.39
N VAL A 71 -10.53 -4.40 -4.55
CA VAL A 71 -11.53 -3.32 -4.54
C VAL A 71 -11.58 -2.61 -5.88
N LEU A 72 -10.42 -2.25 -6.45
CA LEU A 72 -10.36 -1.59 -7.77
C LEU A 72 -11.05 -2.42 -8.86
N ILE A 73 -10.88 -3.75 -8.85
CA ILE A 73 -11.55 -4.66 -9.80
C ILE A 73 -13.07 -4.65 -9.60
N GLU A 74 -13.55 -4.67 -8.36
CA GLU A 74 -14.98 -4.65 -8.09
C GLU A 74 -15.63 -3.30 -8.41
N THR A 75 -14.94 -2.19 -8.11
CA THR A 75 -15.45 -0.84 -8.36
C THR A 75 -15.31 -0.40 -9.82
N GLU A 76 -14.38 -0.98 -10.59
CA GLU A 76 -14.28 -0.75 -12.03
C GLU A 76 -15.60 -1.07 -12.74
N ARG A 77 -16.27 -2.16 -12.34
CA ARG A 77 -17.53 -2.59 -12.95
C ARG A 77 -18.70 -1.64 -12.67
N THR A 78 -18.65 -0.90 -11.57
CA THR A 78 -19.72 -0.01 -11.11
C THR A 78 -19.46 1.45 -11.44
N SER A 79 -18.19 1.83 -11.63
CA SER A 79 -17.80 3.21 -11.90
C SER A 79 -17.80 3.49 -13.41
N SER A 80 -18.94 3.93 -13.93
CA SER A 80 -19.10 4.45 -15.30
C SER A 80 -18.42 5.81 -15.53
N VAL A 81 -17.74 6.35 -14.50
CA VAL A 81 -17.46 7.79 -14.35
C VAL A 81 -16.03 8.19 -14.76
N HIS A 82 -15.08 7.24 -14.88
CA HIS A 82 -13.67 7.59 -15.14
C HIS A 82 -13.19 7.36 -16.57
N HIS A 83 -14.10 7.23 -17.55
CA HIS A 83 -13.76 7.28 -18.98
C HIS A 83 -13.55 8.73 -19.44
N LYS A 84 -12.55 9.41 -18.89
CA LYS A 84 -12.01 10.59 -19.56
C LYS A 84 -10.88 10.13 -20.47
N GLU A 85 -11.02 10.42 -21.76
CA GLU A 85 -9.94 10.31 -22.75
C GLU A 85 -9.44 8.87 -23.03
N ASP A 86 -10.34 7.89 -23.19
CA ASP A 86 -10.02 6.48 -23.51
C ASP A 86 -9.14 5.72 -22.51
N ILE A 87 -8.72 6.35 -21.40
CA ILE A 87 -7.88 5.72 -20.37
C ILE A 87 -8.73 5.27 -19.19
N ASN A 88 -8.66 3.98 -18.87
CA ASN A 88 -9.26 3.43 -17.66
C ASN A 88 -8.25 3.48 -16.51
N TYR A 89 -8.30 4.55 -15.71
CA TYR A 89 -7.39 4.76 -14.58
C TYR A 89 -7.46 3.66 -13.51
N HIS A 90 -8.58 2.94 -13.37
CA HIS A 90 -8.65 1.78 -12.47
C HIS A 90 -7.73 0.66 -12.96
N ARG A 91 -7.81 0.31 -14.25
CA ARG A 91 -6.93 -0.71 -14.85
C ARG A 91 -5.47 -0.32 -14.78
N GLU A 92 -5.16 0.95 -15.05
CA GLU A 92 -3.80 1.47 -14.96
C GLU A 92 -3.26 1.33 -13.53
N LEU A 93 -4.05 1.70 -12.53
CA LEU A 93 -3.65 1.55 -11.13
C LEU A 93 -3.48 0.08 -10.73
N ILE A 94 -4.36 -0.82 -11.20
CA ILE A 94 -4.22 -2.26 -10.98
C ILE A 94 -2.88 -2.75 -11.55
N HIS A 95 -2.52 -2.34 -12.77
CA HIS A 95 -1.25 -2.69 -13.41
C HIS A 95 -0.04 -2.17 -12.63
N ILE A 96 -0.08 -0.90 -12.22
CA ILE A 96 0.94 -0.26 -11.37
C ILE A 96 1.13 -1.00 -10.05
N LEU A 97 0.04 -1.39 -9.40
CA LEU A 97 0.10 -2.14 -8.14
C LEU A 97 0.69 -3.54 -8.32
N ASP A 98 0.51 -4.17 -9.49
CA ASP A 98 1.13 -5.46 -9.80
C ASP A 98 2.64 -5.33 -10.09
N GLN A 99 3.04 -4.28 -10.81
CA GLN A 99 4.46 -3.95 -10.97
C GLN A 99 5.13 -3.70 -9.61
N LEU A 100 4.47 -2.94 -8.74
CA LEU A 100 4.94 -2.68 -7.38
C LEU A 100 5.09 -3.99 -6.57
N ARG A 101 4.13 -4.92 -6.69
CA ARG A 101 4.20 -6.23 -6.03
C ARG A 101 5.51 -6.97 -6.36
N ASN A 102 5.97 -6.88 -7.61
CA ASN A 102 7.21 -7.50 -8.05
C ASN A 102 8.47 -6.88 -7.42
N CYS A 103 8.37 -5.64 -6.93
CA CYS A 103 9.42 -4.95 -6.17
C CYS A 103 9.43 -5.26 -4.67
N VAL A 104 8.36 -5.88 -4.14
CA VAL A 104 8.31 -6.25 -2.72
C VAL A 104 9.22 -7.45 -2.46
N TYR A 105 10.01 -7.37 -1.39
CA TYR A 105 10.96 -8.42 -1.04
C TYR A 105 10.25 -9.75 -0.75
N LYS A 106 10.58 -10.78 -1.53
CA LYS A 106 9.98 -12.12 -1.42
C LYS A 106 10.40 -12.78 -0.11
N ILE A 107 9.43 -12.98 0.79
CA ILE A 107 9.63 -13.65 2.07
C ILE A 107 8.43 -14.54 2.41
N LYS A 108 8.68 -15.62 3.16
CA LYS A 108 7.61 -16.51 3.65
C LYS A 108 6.82 -15.83 4.77
N CYS A 109 5.55 -15.53 4.51
CA CYS A 109 4.66 -14.80 5.43
C CYS A 109 3.66 -15.69 6.19
N ASN A 110 3.55 -16.98 5.85
CA ASN A 110 2.51 -17.90 6.34
C ASN A 110 2.35 -17.87 7.87
N LYS A 111 3.44 -17.95 8.63
CA LYS A 111 3.40 -17.91 10.11
C LYS A 111 2.82 -16.60 10.66
N LEU A 112 3.04 -15.48 9.97
CA LEU A 112 2.49 -14.18 10.37
C LEU A 112 0.99 -14.11 10.05
N TYR A 113 0.59 -14.64 8.88
CA TYR A 113 -0.81 -14.70 8.45
C TYR A 113 -1.67 -15.62 9.32
N GLU A 114 -1.19 -16.84 9.62
CA GLU A 114 -1.84 -17.77 10.56
C GLU A 114 -2.03 -17.11 11.94
N LYS A 115 -1.03 -16.37 12.40
CA LYS A 115 -1.11 -15.65 13.65
C LYS A 115 -2.13 -14.51 13.59
N ALA A 116 -2.23 -13.79 12.47
CA ALA A 116 -3.27 -12.78 12.26
C ALA A 116 -4.68 -13.38 12.29
N ALA A 117 -4.87 -14.54 11.67
CA ALA A 117 -6.17 -15.22 11.65
C ALA A 117 -6.65 -15.68 13.05
N THR A 118 -5.74 -15.97 13.97
CA THR A 118 -6.06 -16.59 15.27
C THR A 118 -5.90 -15.66 16.48
N SER A 119 -5.09 -14.60 16.37
CA SER A 119 -4.79 -13.73 17.52
C SER A 119 -5.97 -12.85 17.92
N ARG A 120 -6.10 -12.55 19.21
CA ARG A 120 -6.98 -11.48 19.71
C ARG A 120 -6.12 -10.38 20.30
N ILE A 121 -6.09 -9.22 19.65
CA ILE A 121 -5.34 -8.06 20.13
C ILE A 121 -6.29 -7.18 20.94
N LYS A 122 -5.96 -6.94 22.21
CA LYS A 122 -6.73 -6.07 23.14
C LYS A 122 -5.95 -4.85 23.62
N ILE A 123 -4.74 -4.66 23.10
CA ILE A 123 -3.84 -3.57 23.50
C ILE A 123 -4.18 -2.34 22.64
N ARG A 124 -3.96 -1.12 23.14
CA ARG A 124 -4.07 0.09 22.32
C ARG A 124 -2.90 0.19 21.32
N GLU A 125 -3.19 0.67 20.12
CA GLU A 125 -2.23 0.73 19.00
C GLU A 125 -0.90 1.41 19.37
N GLU A 126 -0.94 2.49 20.16
CA GLU A 126 0.26 3.28 20.48
C GLU A 126 1.32 2.46 21.24
N LYS A 127 0.85 1.51 22.07
CA LYS A 127 1.68 0.67 22.95
C LYS A 127 2.14 -0.62 22.27
N MET A 128 1.70 -0.90 21.05
CA MET A 128 2.03 -2.15 20.37
C MET A 128 3.46 -2.17 19.83
N LYS A 129 4.07 -3.35 19.91
CA LYS A 129 5.35 -3.66 19.24
C LYS A 129 5.12 -3.87 17.73
N PRO A 130 6.16 -3.72 16.88
CA PRO A 130 6.02 -3.86 15.43
C PRO A 130 5.31 -5.14 14.95
N LYS A 131 5.59 -6.29 15.58
CA LYS A 131 4.94 -7.56 15.22
C LYS A 131 3.45 -7.57 15.57
N GLN A 132 3.05 -6.93 16.67
CA GLN A 132 1.64 -6.82 17.05
C GLN A 132 0.90 -5.87 16.10
N LEU A 133 1.54 -4.76 15.70
CA LEU A 133 0.99 -3.86 14.69
C LEU A 133 0.83 -4.55 13.34
N ALA A 134 1.81 -5.36 12.90
CA ALA A 134 1.69 -6.13 11.68
C ALA A 134 0.51 -7.11 11.74
N ILE A 135 0.34 -7.82 12.86
CA ILE A 135 -0.82 -8.71 13.08
C ILE A 135 -2.13 -7.92 13.04
N LEU A 136 -2.19 -6.76 13.71
CA LEU A 136 -3.38 -5.90 13.71
C LEU A 136 -3.72 -5.41 12.29
N GLN A 137 -2.75 -4.89 11.55
CA GLN A 137 -2.95 -4.46 10.17
C GLN A 137 -3.49 -5.59 9.30
N LEU A 138 -2.89 -6.79 9.39
CA LEU A 138 -3.35 -7.98 8.67
C LEU A 138 -4.78 -8.36 9.05
N GLN A 139 -5.15 -8.25 10.33
CA GLN A 139 -6.53 -8.50 10.77
C GLN A 139 -7.52 -7.51 10.15
N LYS A 140 -7.17 -6.22 10.09
CA LYS A 140 -8.00 -5.20 9.44
C LYS A 140 -8.16 -5.47 7.95
N LEU A 141 -7.08 -5.83 7.26
CA LEU A 141 -7.10 -6.20 5.84
C LEU A 141 -7.93 -7.47 5.58
N MET A 142 -7.74 -8.52 6.37
CA MET A 142 -8.52 -9.76 6.28
C MET A 142 -10.01 -9.51 6.52
N ASN A 143 -10.36 -8.66 7.48
CA ASN A 143 -11.75 -8.30 7.76
C ASN A 143 -12.37 -7.51 6.59
N ALA A 144 -11.65 -6.54 6.04
CA ALA A 144 -12.07 -5.80 4.84
C ALA A 144 -12.26 -6.75 3.64
N ASN A 145 -11.31 -7.67 3.41
CA ASN A 145 -11.39 -8.63 2.31
C ASN A 145 -12.58 -9.62 2.46
N LYS A 146 -12.98 -9.98 3.68
CA LYS A 146 -14.19 -10.78 3.92
C LYS A 146 -15.49 -10.05 3.60
N ARG A 147 -15.44 -8.72 3.56
CA ARG A 147 -16.57 -7.82 3.31
C ARG A 147 -16.33 -7.00 2.05
N LEU A 148 -15.66 -7.58 1.05
CA LEU A 148 -15.25 -6.86 -0.15
C LEU A 148 -16.44 -6.27 -0.95
N SER A 149 -17.61 -6.91 -0.89
CA SER A 149 -18.85 -6.44 -1.53
C SER A 149 -19.57 -5.35 -0.74
N ASP A 150 -19.12 -5.01 0.47
CA ASP A 150 -19.69 -3.95 1.28
C ASP A 150 -19.23 -2.59 0.72
N VAL A 151 -20.19 -1.79 0.25
CA VAL A 151 -19.93 -0.50 -0.38
C VAL A 151 -19.13 0.42 0.54
N HIS A 152 -19.37 0.41 1.85
CA HIS A 152 -18.62 1.24 2.80
C HIS A 152 -17.17 0.79 2.96
N ILE A 153 -16.88 -0.51 2.78
CA ILE A 153 -15.50 -1.00 2.76
C ILE A 153 -14.81 -0.54 1.47
N GLN A 154 -15.50 -0.64 0.33
CA GLN A 154 -14.99 -0.17 -0.96
C GLN A 154 -14.67 1.33 -0.91
N GLU A 155 -15.62 2.16 -0.47
CA GLU A 155 -15.44 3.61 -0.30
C GLU A 155 -14.24 3.96 0.58
N ARG A 156 -14.06 3.26 1.72
CA ARG A 156 -12.90 3.47 2.60
C ARG A 156 -11.58 3.12 1.95
N VAL A 157 -11.51 1.99 1.24
CA VAL A 157 -10.28 1.62 0.50
C VAL A 157 -9.99 2.66 -0.58
N MET A 158 -11.02 3.10 -1.30
CA MET A 158 -10.90 4.11 -2.35
C MET A 158 -10.50 5.48 -1.80
N ASP A 159 -10.95 5.87 -0.61
CA ASP A 159 -10.48 7.10 0.05
C ASP A 159 -9.03 6.96 0.53
N GLU A 160 -8.65 5.81 1.09
CA GLU A 160 -7.29 5.56 1.58
C GLU A 160 -6.24 5.44 0.46
N LEU A 161 -6.66 5.22 -0.81
CA LEU A 161 -5.79 5.24 -2.00
C LEU A 161 -4.93 6.51 -2.07
N LYS A 162 -5.52 7.67 -1.74
CA LYS A 162 -4.86 8.98 -1.72
C LYS A 162 -3.55 8.97 -0.93
N THR A 163 -3.50 8.15 0.12
CA THR A 163 -2.35 8.06 1.04
C THR A 163 -1.57 6.76 0.93
N LEU A 164 -1.95 5.86 0.01
CA LEU A 164 -1.40 4.51 -0.09
C LEU A 164 0.12 4.51 -0.28
N HIS A 165 0.63 5.42 -1.11
CA HIS A 165 2.07 5.56 -1.41
C HIS A 165 2.94 5.79 -0.16
N LEU A 166 2.37 6.38 0.92
CA LEU A 166 3.07 6.61 2.19
C LEU A 166 3.43 5.30 2.92
N TYR A 167 2.64 4.25 2.72
CA TYR A 167 2.82 2.94 3.31
C TYR A 167 3.83 2.07 2.54
N MET A 168 4.18 2.46 1.32
CA MET A 168 5.07 1.71 0.43
C MET A 168 6.54 2.09 0.59
N ARG A 169 6.84 3.28 1.16
CA ARG A 169 8.20 3.80 1.29
C ARG A 169 9.16 2.78 1.92
N GLY A 170 10.37 2.65 1.36
CA GLY A 170 11.40 1.71 1.81
C GLY A 170 12.71 1.90 1.06
N LYS A 171 13.78 1.21 1.48
CA LYS A 171 15.14 1.37 0.89
C LYS A 171 15.22 1.02 -0.61
N GLY A 172 14.24 0.32 -1.18
CA GLY A 172 14.18 -0.05 -2.60
C GLY A 172 13.22 0.80 -3.45
N PHE A 173 12.62 1.85 -2.89
CA PHE A 173 11.63 2.69 -3.59
C PHE A 173 12.13 4.12 -3.72
N GLN A 174 11.88 4.75 -4.87
CA GLN A 174 12.18 6.17 -5.04
C GLN A 174 11.21 6.96 -4.15
N LYS A 175 11.75 7.91 -3.38
CA LYS A 175 10.93 8.78 -2.54
C LYS A 175 10.35 9.90 -3.40
N ASN A 176 9.09 10.27 -3.13
CA ASN A 176 8.52 11.51 -3.64
C ASN A 176 9.35 12.70 -3.12
N THR A 177 9.80 13.56 -4.02
CA THR A 177 10.58 14.77 -3.71
C THR A 177 9.72 15.91 -3.15
N ASN A 178 8.39 15.78 -3.16
CA ASN A 178 7.44 16.85 -2.82
C ASN A 178 6.97 16.84 -1.35
N ASP A 179 7.63 16.08 -0.47
CA ASP A 179 7.21 15.90 0.93
C ASP A 179 8.12 16.64 1.94
N TYR A 180 8.77 17.72 1.48
CA TYR A 180 9.47 18.68 2.32
C TYR A 180 8.61 19.94 2.49
N GLY A 181 7.67 19.86 3.43
CA GLY A 181 6.80 20.96 3.88
C GLY A 181 5.49 20.33 4.34
N GLU A 182 5.10 20.30 5.60
CA GLU A 182 5.28 21.30 6.67
C GLU A 182 5.75 20.64 7.97
N ALA A 183 6.63 21.35 8.68
CA ALA A 183 7.02 21.08 10.06
C ALA A 183 6.14 21.91 11.01
#